data_AF-A0A3C0SM18-F1
#
_entry.id   AF-A0A3C0SM18-F1
#
_cell.length_a   1.000
_cell.length_b   1.000
_cell.length_c   1.000
_cell.angle_alpha   90.00
_cell.angle_beta   90.00
_cell.angle_gamma   90.00
#
_symmetry.space_group_name_H-M   'P 1'
#
loop_
_entity.id
_entity.type
_entity.pdbx_description
1 polymer ?
#
loop_
_entity_poly.entity_id
_entity_poly.type
_entity_poly.pdbx_seq_one_letter_code
_entity_poly.pdbx_strand_id
1 'polypeptide(L)'
;MEYSKTLISRNALAERWDFDSPNTIITYENEGVLTRNPNLKVPRYYMEEVLKIESLKEINPLSPLERRRLERRIEELENENSVLKDRLTNIKVLIG
;
A
#
# COMPACT_ATOMS: atom_id res chain seq x y z
N MET A 1 18.88 20.11 -20.33
CA MET A 1 18.37 18.73 -20.15
C MET A 1 18.43 18.46 -18.67
N GLU A 2 17.33 18.63 -17.95
CA GLU A 2 17.30 18.35 -16.51
C GLU A 2 17.55 16.85 -16.31
N TYR A 3 18.64 16.52 -15.63
CA TYR A 3 18.89 15.16 -15.18
C TYR A 3 17.80 14.81 -14.17
N SER A 4 16.71 14.19 -14.63
CA SER A 4 15.69 13.62 -13.75
C SER A 4 16.38 12.54 -12.92
N LYS A 5 16.76 12.89 -11.68
CA LYS A 5 17.37 11.95 -10.74
C LYS A 5 16.42 10.77 -10.59
N THR A 6 16.87 9.57 -10.94
CA THR A 6 16.06 8.35 -10.85
C THR A 6 15.70 8.01 -9.40
N LEU A 7 16.57 8.36 -8.46
CA LEU A 7 16.41 8.07 -7.03
C LEU A 7 16.57 9.33 -6.18
N ILE A 8 15.73 9.46 -5.16
CA ILE A 8 15.80 10.51 -4.14
C ILE A 8 16.12 9.92 -2.76
N SER A 9 16.86 10.66 -1.94
CA SER A 9 17.15 10.27 -0.56
C SER A 9 15.99 10.63 0.37
N ARG A 10 15.94 10.01 1.54
CA ARG A 10 14.94 10.34 2.57
C ARG A 10 14.95 11.81 2.95
N ASN A 11 16.12 12.38 3.21
CA ASN A 11 16.25 13.77 3.62
C ASN A 11 15.81 14.71 2.50
N ALA A 12 16.25 14.45 1.25
CA ALA A 12 15.86 15.28 0.12
C ALA A 12 14.36 15.18 -0.21
N LEU A 13 13.74 14.02 0.04
CA LEU A 13 12.30 13.85 -0.11
C LEU A 13 11.53 14.61 0.98
N ALA A 14 12.01 14.56 2.23
CA ALA A 14 11.43 15.34 3.33
C ALA A 14 11.50 16.84 3.05
N GLU A 15 12.65 17.34 2.59
CA GLU A 15 12.82 18.74 2.17
C GLU A 15 11.89 19.11 1.00
N ARG A 16 11.76 18.24 -0.02
CA ARG A 16 10.88 18.47 -1.17
C ARG A 16 9.41 18.60 -0.76
N TRP A 17 8.98 17.84 0.24
CA TRP A 17 7.61 17.85 0.76
C TRP A 17 7.42 18.82 1.93
N ASP A 18 8.41 19.67 2.20
CA ASP A 18 8.40 20.69 3.25
C ASP A 18 8.13 20.11 4.65
N PHE A 19 8.69 18.93 4.93
CA PHE A 19 8.66 18.30 6.25
C PHE A 19 9.87 18.69 7.08
N ASP A 20 9.64 19.08 8.33
CA ASP A 20 10.68 19.43 9.31
C ASP A 20 11.62 18.26 9.66
N SER A 21 11.16 17.02 9.46
CA SER A 21 11.93 15.83 9.82
C SER A 21 11.85 14.70 8.79
N PRO A 22 12.98 14.04 8.48
CA PRO A 22 13.00 12.79 7.71
C PRO A 22 12.20 11.65 8.37
N ASN A 23 11.88 11.75 9.67
CA ASN A 23 11.08 10.74 10.37
C ASN A 23 9.68 10.61 9.79
N THR A 24 9.09 11.68 9.26
CA THR A 24 7.78 11.61 8.60
C THR A 24 7.82 10.64 7.43
N ILE A 25 8.91 10.64 6.65
CA ILE A 25 9.08 9.67 5.54
C ILE A 25 9.18 8.23 6.05
N ILE A 26 9.77 8.00 7.24
CA ILE A 26 9.82 6.66 7.86
C ILE A 26 8.41 6.20 8.24
N THR A 27 7.57 7.10 8.74
CA THR A 27 6.16 6.79 9.00
C THR A 27 5.44 6.37 7.72
N TYR A 28 5.65 7.09 6.61
CA TYR A 28 5.09 6.74 5.31
C TYR A 28 5.61 5.39 4.78
N GLU A 29 6.87 5.05 5.04
CA GLU A 29 7.41 3.70 4.79
C GLU A 29 6.67 2.62 5.60
N ASN A 30 6.51 2.85 6.91
CA ASN A 30 5.87 1.90 7.82
C ASN A 30 4.38 1.72 7.49
N GLU A 31 3.72 2.79 7.07
CA GLU A 31 2.33 2.80 6.61
C GLU A 31 2.16 2.20 5.20
N GLY A 32 3.26 2.01 4.46
CA GLY A 32 3.27 1.47 3.11
C GLY A 32 2.80 2.45 2.03
N VAL A 33 2.82 3.75 2.33
CA VAL A 33 2.54 4.83 1.37
C VAL A 33 3.71 5.04 0.43
N LEU A 34 4.94 4.78 0.91
CA LEU A 34 6.17 4.98 0.16
C LEU A 34 7.06 3.73 0.25
N THR A 35 7.62 3.29 -0.88
CA THR A 35 8.43 2.07 -0.91
C THR A 35 9.93 2.37 -1.01
N ARG A 36 10.72 1.91 -0.03
CA ARG A 36 12.19 1.96 -0.14
C ARG A 36 12.67 1.00 -1.24
N ASN A 37 13.68 1.40 -2.00
CA ASN A 37 14.31 0.52 -2.98
C ASN A 37 14.99 -0.67 -2.29
N PRO A 38 14.52 -1.92 -2.49
CA PRO A 38 15.02 -3.09 -1.78
C PRO A 38 16.46 -3.47 -2.20
N ASN A 39 16.91 -3.02 -3.37
CA ASN A 39 18.26 -3.33 -3.88
C ASN A 39 19.35 -2.50 -3.20
N LEU A 40 18.98 -1.47 -2.44
CA LEU A 40 19.91 -0.55 -1.80
C LEU A 40 19.77 -0.65 -0.27
N LYS A 41 20.90 -0.76 0.42
CA LYS A 41 20.94 -0.77 1.89
C LYS A 41 20.57 0.59 2.50
N VAL A 42 20.73 1.67 1.73
CA VAL A 42 20.41 3.03 2.15
C VAL A 42 19.01 3.42 1.70
N PRO A 43 18.24 4.20 2.50
CA PRO A 43 16.91 4.64 2.12
C PRO A 43 16.95 5.52 0.86
N ARG A 44 16.39 4.97 -0.22
CA ARG A 44 16.27 5.59 -1.55
C ARG A 44 14.90 5.25 -2.13
N TYR A 45 14.28 6.22 -2.78
CA TYR A 45 12.94 6.08 -3.36
C TYR A 45 13.00 6.44 -4.83
N TYR A 46 12.18 5.78 -5.64
CA TYR A 46 12.12 6.07 -7.07
C TYR A 46 11.36 7.37 -7.29
N MET A 47 11.95 8.26 -8.09
CA MET A 47 11.32 9.54 -8.39
C MET A 47 10.00 9.36 -9.14
N GLU A 48 9.85 8.29 -9.92
CA GLU A 48 8.58 7.92 -10.55
C GLU A 48 7.45 7.67 -9.55
N GLU A 49 7.74 6.99 -8.44
CA GLU A 49 6.76 6.72 -7.38
C GLU A 49 6.37 8.03 -6.67
N VAL A 50 7.37 8.85 -6.32
CA VAL A 50 7.16 10.18 -5.73
C VAL A 50 6.30 11.06 -6.62
N LEU A 51 6.61 11.14 -7.92
CA LEU A 51 5.84 11.92 -8.89
C LEU A 51 4.42 11.36 -9.06
N LYS A 52 4.21 10.04 -9.00
CA LYS A 52 2.86 9.44 -9.01
C LYS A 52 2.04 9.86 -7.79
N ILE A 53 2.65 9.94 -6.61
CA ILE A 53 2.00 10.42 -5.39
C ILE A 53 1.66 11.91 -5.52
N GLU A 54 2.59 12.71 -6.03
CA GLU A 54 2.40 14.16 -6.21
C GLU A 54 1.39 14.51 -7.32
N SER A 55 1.24 13.66 -8.33
CA SER A 55 0.46 13.97 -9.55
C SER A 55 -1.05 13.73 -9.45
N LEU A 56 -1.58 13.34 -8.28
CA LEU A 56 -3.02 13.31 -7.92
C LEU A 56 -3.98 13.20 -9.12
N LYS A 57 -3.99 12.07 -9.84
CA LYS A 57 -5.06 11.76 -10.81
C LYS A 57 -6.11 10.79 -10.28
N GLU A 58 -5.75 9.92 -9.34
CA GLU A 58 -6.70 9.09 -8.62
C GLU A 58 -6.28 9.02 -7.16
N ILE A 59 -6.89 9.86 -6.33
CA ILE A 59 -6.89 9.64 -4.89
C ILE A 59 -7.60 8.30 -4.70
N ASN A 60 -6.85 7.23 -4.46
CA ASN A 60 -7.45 6.06 -3.85
C ASN A 60 -8.00 6.55 -2.50
N PRO A 61 -9.34 6.61 -2.30
CA PRO A 61 -9.93 7.28 -1.14
C PRO A 61 -9.62 6.56 0.17
N LEU A 62 -9.01 5.38 0.09
CA LEU A 62 -8.57 4.56 1.19
C LEU A 62 -7.05 4.67 1.34
N SER A 63 -6.59 4.94 2.55
CA SER A 63 -5.20 4.75 2.92
C SER A 63 -4.77 3.29 2.66
N PRO A 64 -3.48 3.01 2.42
CA PRO A 64 -2.98 1.64 2.25
C PRO A 64 -3.34 0.71 3.41
N LEU A 65 -3.44 1.25 4.64
CA LEU A 65 -3.86 0.52 5.82
C LEU A 65 -5.35 0.15 5.78
N GLU A 66 -6.20 1.10 5.41
CA GLU A 66 -7.64 0.83 5.23
C GLU A 66 -7.87 -0.18 4.10
N ARG A 67 -7.11 -0.09 3.01
CA ARG A 67 -7.15 -1.08 1.93
C ARG A 67 -6.76 -2.47 2.44
N ARG A 68 -5.62 -2.63 3.13
CA ARG A 68 -5.20 -3.93 3.70
C ARG A 68 -6.21 -4.48 4.70
N ARG A 69 -6.84 -3.61 5.50
CA ARG A 69 -7.88 -4.00 6.45
C ARG A 69 -9.13 -4.51 5.73
N LEU A 70 -9.54 -3.84 4.65
CA LEU A 70 -10.66 -4.26 3.83
C LEU A 70 -10.37 -5.55 3.06
N GLU A 71 -9.16 -5.71 2.52
CA GLU A 71 -8.71 -6.95 1.85
C GLU A 71 -8.76 -8.15 2.80
N ARG A 72 -8.25 -8.02 4.04
CA ARG A 72 -8.40 -9.08 5.06
C ARG A 72 -9.85 -9.37 5.38
N ARG A 73 -10.68 -8.34 5.48
CA ARG A 73 -12.10 -8.53 5.77
C ARG A 73 -12.82 -9.24 4.64
N ILE A 74 -12.44 -8.98 3.39
CA ILE A 74 -12.94 -9.71 2.21
C ILE A 74 -12.53 -11.18 2.29
N GLU A 75 -11.26 -11.47 2.58
CA GLU A 75 -10.75 -12.84 2.72
C GLU A 75 -11.49 -13.62 3.82
N GLU A 76 -11.71 -12.99 4.99
CA GLU A 76 -12.51 -13.59 6.07
C GLU A 76 -13.94 -13.92 5.62
N LEU A 77 -14.60 -12.97 4.95
CA LEU A 77 -15.97 -13.14 4.46
C LEU A 77 -16.07 -14.20 3.37
N GLU A 78 -15.09 -14.29 2.46
CA GLU A 78 -15.05 -15.32 1.42
C GLU A 78 -14.89 -16.72 2.03
N ASN A 79 -14.03 -16.86 3.03
CA ASN A 79 -13.86 -18.11 3.77
C ASN A 79 -15.14 -18.51 4.50
N GLU A 80 -15.78 -17.60 5.23
CA GLU A 80 -17.07 -17.85 5.88
C GLU A 80 -18.16 -18.27 4.87
N ASN A 81 -18.22 -17.59 3.73
CA ASN A 81 -19.19 -17.88 2.68
C ASN A 81 -18.95 -19.27 2.07
N SER A 82 -17.69 -19.66 1.83
CA SER A 82 -17.34 -21.00 1.37
C SER A 82 -17.81 -22.07 2.35
N VAL A 83 -17.50 -21.92 3.64
CA VAL A 83 -17.91 -22.88 4.68
C VAL A 83 -19.43 -23.00 4.76
N LEU A 84 -20.16 -21.89 4.67
CA LEU A 84 -21.62 -21.91 4.68
C LEU A 84 -22.19 -22.60 3.44
N LYS A 85 -21.64 -22.35 2.24
CA LYS A 85 -22.03 -23.02 1.01
C LYS A 85 -21.78 -24.53 1.07
N ASP A 86 -20.66 -24.95 1.63
CA ASP A 86 -20.35 -26.38 1.80
C ASP A 86 -21.35 -27.05 2.74
N ARG A 87 -21.67 -26.41 3.86
CA ARG A 87 -22.69 -26.91 4.80
C ARG A 87 -24.07 -27.01 4.16
N LEU A 88 -24.49 -25.98 3.42
CA LEU A 88 -25.77 -25.99 2.70
C LEU A 88 -25.82 -27.08 1.63
N THR A 89 -24.70 -27.34 0.96
CA THR A 89 -24.58 -28.42 -0.04
C THR A 89 -24.72 -29.77 0.65
N ASN A 90 -24.04 -30.00 1.77
CA ASN A 90 -24.15 -31.24 2.54
C ASN A 90 -25.58 -31.48 3.04
N ILE A 91 -26.26 -30.43 3.51
CA ILE A 91 -27.67 -30.52 3.93
C ILE A 91 -28.58 -30.84 2.73
N LYS A 92 -28.37 -30.22 1.57
CA LYS A 92 -29.11 -30.55 0.34
C LYS A 92 -28.94 -32.02 -0.06
N VAL A 93 -27.73 -32.55 0.03
CA VAL A 93 -27.42 -33.97 -0.28
C VAL A 93 -28.08 -34.94 0.71
N LEU A 94 -28.29 -34.52 1.96
CA LEU A 94 -28.94 -35.33 2.99
C LEU A 94 -30.47 -35.35 2.89
N ILE A 95 -31.08 -34.32 2.29
CA ILE A 95 -32.54 -34.17 2.22
C ILE A 95 -33.09 -34.57 0.84
N GLY A 96 -32.27 -34.49 -0.22
CA GLY A 96 -32.60 -34.96 -1.57
C GLY A 96 -32.28 -36.44 -1.78
#